data_AF-A0A354X2H3-F1
#
_entry.id   AF-A0A354X2H3-F1
#
_cell.length_a   1.000
_cell.length_b   1.000
_cell.length_c   1.000
_cell.angle_alpha   90.00
_cell.angle_beta   90.00
_cell.angle_gamma   90.00
#
_symmetry.space_group_name_H-M   'P 1'
#
loop_
_entity.id
_entity.type
_entity.pdbx_description
1 polymer ?
#
loop_
_entity_poly.entity_id
_entity_poly.type
_entity_poly.pdbx_seq_one_letter_code
_entity_poly.pdbx_strand_id
1 'polypeptide(L)' 'RFDTIGDSEIDLVKARGEMDFVNLTKLAVDYSDGVIQGVPAIDKRIKAYVKEKQIPFLPYKADFDQSVEEIDAFYDKIG' A
#
# COMPACT_ATOMS: atom_id res chain seq x y z
N ARG A 1 20.69 10.54 -14.43
CA ARG A 1 19.38 11.22 -14.34
C ARG A 1 18.40 10.32 -15.07
N PHE A 2 17.42 9.77 -14.38
CA PHE A 2 16.34 9.04 -15.04
C PHE A 2 15.33 10.10 -15.49
N ASP A 3 14.90 10.10 -16.74
CA ASP A 3 14.05 11.17 -17.32
C ASP A 3 12.68 11.33 -16.63
N THR A 4 12.29 10.38 -15.79
CA THR A 4 11.01 10.35 -15.05
C THR A 4 11.15 10.54 -13.53
N ILE A 5 12.36 10.60 -12.97
CA ILE A 5 12.59 10.81 -11.54
C ILE A 5 13.43 12.07 -11.36
N GLY A 6 12.78 13.14 -10.90
CA GLY A 6 13.38 14.43 -10.61
C GLY A 6 13.96 14.52 -9.20
N ASP A 7 14.51 15.69 -8.89
CA ASP A 7 15.14 15.96 -7.60
C ASP A 7 14.09 15.95 -6.45
N SER A 8 12.83 16.30 -6.75
CA SER A 8 11.70 16.26 -5.81
C SER A 8 11.39 14.84 -5.32
N GLU A 9 11.33 13.86 -6.22
CA GLU A 9 11.02 12.47 -5.85
C GLU A 9 12.17 11.86 -5.04
N ILE A 10 13.41 12.22 -5.37
CA ILE A 10 14.61 11.80 -4.63
C ILE A 10 14.58 12.36 -3.20
N ASP A 11 14.22 13.62 -3.03
CA ASP A 11 14.15 14.25 -1.71
C ASP A 11 13.00 13.69 -0.86
N LEU A 12 11.86 13.38 -1.46
CA LEU A 12 10.75 12.68 -0.79
C LEU A 12 11.14 11.28 -0.31
N VAL A 13 11.93 10.56 -1.11
CA VAL A 13 12.46 9.25 -0.72
C VAL A 13 13.47 9.39 0.43
N LYS A 14 14.41 10.35 0.35
CA LYS A 14 15.40 10.60 1.41
C LYS A 14 14.76 11.05 2.73
N ALA A 15 13.70 11.85 2.68
CA ALA A 15 13.00 12.35 3.86
C ALA A 15 12.38 11.25 4.73
N ARG A 16 12.23 10.03 4.19
CA ARG A 16 11.71 8.85 4.93
C ARG A 16 12.78 8.17 5.80
N GLY A 17 14.05 8.52 5.63
CA GLY A 17 15.17 7.88 6.31
C GLY A 17 15.61 6.60 5.61
N GLU A 18 16.02 5.60 6.40
CA GLU A 18 16.47 4.31 5.87
C GLU A 18 15.33 3.60 5.15
N MET A 19 15.59 3.10 3.93
CA MET A 19 14.60 2.39 3.14
C MET A 19 14.50 0.93 3.57
N ASP A 20 14.02 0.73 4.79
CA ASP A 20 13.68 -0.58 5.34
C ASP A 20 12.34 -1.09 4.80
N PHE A 21 11.95 -2.30 5.19
CA PHE A 21 10.68 -2.91 4.79
C PHE A 21 9.46 -2.01 5.08
N VAL A 22 9.46 -1.30 6.21
CA VAL A 22 8.33 -0.47 6.61
C VAL A 22 8.26 0.80 5.78
N ASN A 23 9.37 1.51 5.62
CA ASN A 23 9.40 2.75 4.84
C ASN A 23 9.17 2.50 3.35
N LEU A 24 9.65 1.38 2.82
CA LEU A 24 9.38 0.96 1.45
C LEU A 24 7.89 0.62 1.26
N THR A 25 7.29 -0.12 2.19
CA THR A 25 5.85 -0.43 2.10
C THR A 25 5.00 0.84 2.23
N LYS A 26 5.35 1.77 3.12
CA LYS A 26 4.67 3.07 3.22
C LYS A 26 4.76 3.87 1.93
N LEU A 27 5.94 3.88 1.29
CA LEU A 27 6.11 4.51 -0.02
C LEU A 27 5.17 3.88 -1.05
N ALA A 28 5.09 2.55 -1.12
CA ALA A 28 4.17 1.88 -2.04
C ALA A 28 2.70 2.28 -1.77
N VAL A 29 2.29 2.34 -0.50
CA VAL A 29 0.94 2.78 -0.08
C VAL A 29 0.64 4.20 -0.58
N ASP A 30 1.62 5.11 -0.58
CA ASP A 30 1.42 6.50 -1.03
C ASP A 30 1.11 6.64 -2.53
N TYR A 31 1.56 5.68 -3.32
CA TYR A 31 1.36 5.66 -4.77
C TYR A 31 0.34 4.58 -5.19
N SER A 32 -0.46 4.09 -4.24
CA SER A 32 -1.51 3.09 -4.49
C SER A 32 -2.90 3.70 -4.34
N ASP A 33 -3.79 3.41 -5.27
CA ASP A 33 -5.21 3.79 -5.19
C ASP A 33 -6.03 2.88 -4.25
N GLY A 34 -5.45 1.73 -3.86
CA GLY A 34 -6.01 0.84 -2.85
C GLY A 34 -5.01 -0.22 -2.41
N VAL A 35 -5.27 -0.83 -1.25
CA VAL A 35 -4.39 -1.84 -0.64
C VAL A 35 -5.19 -3.08 -0.23
N ILE A 36 -4.71 -4.26 -0.61
CA ILE A 36 -5.27 -5.56 -0.20
C ILE A 36 -4.29 -6.24 0.76
N GLN A 37 -4.76 -6.70 1.91
CA GLN A 37 -3.94 -7.42 2.88
C GLN A 37 -3.91 -8.92 2.55
N GLY A 38 -2.76 -9.43 2.09
CA GLY A 38 -2.62 -10.83 1.66
C GLY A 38 -2.34 -11.86 2.76
N VAL A 39 -2.14 -11.45 4.01
CA VAL A 39 -1.82 -12.35 5.13
C VAL A 39 -2.58 -11.95 6.40
N PRO A 40 -2.83 -12.86 7.36
CA PRO A 40 -3.62 -12.56 8.57
C PRO A 40 -3.07 -11.41 9.43
N ALA A 41 -1.75 -11.26 9.47
CA ALA A 41 -1.08 -10.27 10.30
C ALA A 41 0.01 -9.53 9.51
N ILE A 42 0.04 -8.21 9.65
CA ILE A 42 1.04 -7.32 9.07
C ILE A 42 1.66 -6.44 10.17
N ASP A 43 2.79 -5.80 9.88
CA ASP A 43 3.44 -4.86 10.81
C ASP A 43 2.44 -3.75 11.24
N LYS A 44 2.34 -3.51 12.54
CA LYS A 44 1.41 -2.53 13.12
C LYS A 44 1.65 -1.11 12.58
N ARG A 45 2.89 -0.76 12.28
CA ARG A 45 3.28 0.54 11.72
C ARG A 45 2.74 0.72 10.30
N ILE A 46 2.72 -0.34 9.50
CA ILE A 46 2.15 -0.35 8.15
C ILE A 46 0.63 -0.27 8.24
N LYS A 47 0.01 -1.08 9.12
CA LYS A 47 -1.45 -1.07 9.33
C LYS A 47 -1.97 0.31 9.76
N ALA A 48 -1.25 0.97 10.68
CA ALA A 48 -1.60 2.32 11.11
C ALA A 48 -1.50 3.32 9.94
N TYR A 49 -0.44 3.21 9.13
CA TYR A 49 -0.21 4.11 8.00
C TYR A 49 -1.28 3.98 6.91
N VAL A 50 -1.67 2.76 6.54
CA VAL A 50 -2.74 2.54 5.55
C VAL A 50 -4.06 3.16 6.02
N LYS A 51 -4.38 3.02 7.31
CA LYS A 51 -5.57 3.65 7.91
C LYS A 51 -5.52 5.18 7.87
N GLU A 52 -4.35 5.76 8.09
CA GLU A 52 -4.13 7.21 8.04
C GLU A 52 -4.29 7.77 6.61
N LYS A 53 -3.88 7.01 5.60
CA LYS A 53 -3.95 7.42 4.18
C LYS A 53 -5.35 7.52 3.63
N GLN A 54 -6.35 6.97 4.32
CA GLN A 54 -7.76 6.95 3.93
C GLN A 54 -8.02 6.38 2.52
N ILE A 55 -7.08 5.60 1.99
CA ILE A 55 -7.28 4.87 0.73
C ILE A 55 -8.13 3.62 0.97
N PRO A 56 -8.88 3.14 -0.04
CA PRO A 56 -9.53 1.84 0.00
C PRO A 56 -8.61 0.74 0.53
N PHE A 57 -9.09 -0.02 1.52
CA PHE A 57 -8.34 -1.12 2.12
C PHE A 57 -9.22 -2.36 2.25
N LEU A 58 -8.78 -3.47 1.66
CA LEU A 58 -9.42 -4.78 1.77
C LEU A 58 -8.64 -5.64 2.79
N PRO A 59 -9.22 -5.97 3.96
CA PRO A 59 -8.56 -6.81 4.95
C PRO A 59 -8.44 -8.26 4.47
N TYR A 60 -7.50 -9.00 5.05
CA TYR A 60 -7.30 -10.41 4.74
C TYR A 60 -8.54 -11.26 5.01
N LYS A 61 -8.84 -12.17 4.10
CA LYS A 61 -9.87 -13.21 4.22
C LYS A 61 -9.22 -14.59 4.12
N ALA A 62 -9.63 -15.50 5.01
CA ALA A 62 -9.13 -16.86 5.03
C ALA A 62 -9.87 -17.79 4.06
N ASP A 63 -11.11 -17.44 3.73
CA ASP A 63 -11.95 -18.17 2.77
C ASP A 63 -11.57 -17.72 1.36
N PHE A 64 -11.06 -18.65 0.55
CA PHE A 64 -10.55 -18.36 -0.79
C PHE A 64 -11.66 -17.95 -1.76
N ASP A 65 -12.81 -18.60 -1.72
CA ASP A 65 -13.90 -18.34 -2.66
C ASP A 65 -14.49 -16.94 -2.40
N GLN A 66 -14.71 -16.60 -1.13
CA GLN A 66 -15.12 -15.24 -0.73
C GLN A 66 -14.05 -14.19 -1.05
N SER A 67 -12.76 -14.56 -0.96
CA SER A 67 -11.66 -13.64 -1.27
C SER A 67 -11.67 -13.24 -2.74
N VAL A 68 -11.96 -14.16 -3.66
CA VAL A 68 -11.98 -13.86 -5.11
C VAL A 68 -13.05 -12.83 -5.43
N GLU A 69 -14.27 -13.01 -4.93
CA GLU A 69 -15.38 -12.07 -5.16
C GLU A 69 -15.10 -10.68 -4.55
N GLU A 70 -14.57 -10.63 -3.33
CA GLU A 70 -14.25 -9.35 -2.68
C GLU A 70 -13.09 -8.60 -3.35
N ILE A 71 -12.10 -9.33 -3.87
CA ILE A 71 -10.98 -8.75 -4.63
C ILE A 71 -11.48 -8.18 -5.95
N ASP A 72 -12.33 -8.91 -6.68
CA ASP A 72 -12.90 -8.45 -7.95
C ASP A 72 -13.73 -7.16 -7.74
N ALA A 73 -14.64 -7.18 -6.77
CA ALA A 73 -15.42 -6.00 -6.39
C ALA A 73 -14.56 -4.82 -5.90
N PHE A 74 -13.39 -5.09 -5.32
CA PHE A 74 -12.45 -4.06 -4.91
C PHE A 74 -11.75 -3.39 -6.10
N TYR A 75 -11.39 -4.15 -7.14
CA TYR A 75 -10.84 -3.59 -8.38
C TYR A 75 -11.87 -2.73 -9.11
N ASP A 76 -13.12 -3.18 -9.21
CA ASP A 76 -14.22 -2.41 -9.83
C ASP A 76 -14.49 -1.07 -9.15
N LYS A 77 -14.20 -0.96 -7.85
CA LYS A 77 -14.37 0.28 -7.08
C LYS A 77 -13.26 1.31 -7.35
N ILE A 78 -12.09 0.84 -7.77
CA ILE A 78 -10.89 1.66 -7.96
C ILE A 78 -10.71 2.08 -9.42
N GLY A 79 -11.10 1.22 -10.37
CA GLY A 79 -11.10 1.49 -11.81
C GLY A 79 -12.23 2.41 -12.28
#